data_AF-H8GUB9-F1
#
_entry.id   AF-H8GUB9-F1
#
_cell.length_a   1.000
_cell.length_b   1.000
_cell.length_c   1.000
_cell.angle_alpha   90.00
_cell.angle_beta   90.00
_cell.angle_gamma   90.00
#
_symmetry.space_group_name_H-M   'P 1'
#
loop_
_entity.id
_entity.type
_entity.pdbx_description
1 polymer ?
#
loop_
_entity_poly.entity_id
_entity_poly.type
_entity_poly.pdbx_seq_one_letter_code
_entity_poly.pdbx_strand_id
1 'polypeptide(L)'
;MASAVAVTVSKAVSGQIVGCPAGLKVSAQAVCLYSKQAAAAVRPAVRGALGSLVLGDWKTSGQASSLLVRAGAGGPLGAYVLLSPVAAQETLLVVDAASAPAASAKPAAPAGVVKGQPYLLGRDLTGVVNVVSLGGGKFRLNVAGETALTVTAGQKTAVRAGGNVELPLTPVTDGKNLIFPVAGLRALGCTVSDNAGGLTIACGPDSVGVKPIVF
;
A
#
# COMPACT_ATOMS: atom_id res chain seq x y z
N MET A 1 -6.00 -4.16 18.36
CA MET A 1 -4.61 -4.44 18.81
C MET A 1 -3.93 -3.17 19.31
N ALA A 2 -3.84 -2.10 18.50
CA ALA A 2 -3.29 -0.80 18.91
C ALA A 2 -3.91 -0.25 20.21
N SER A 3 -5.24 -0.40 20.38
CA SER A 3 -5.95 0.04 21.60
C SER A 3 -5.51 -0.71 22.87
N ALA A 4 -5.22 -2.01 22.78
CA ALA A 4 -4.77 -2.81 23.94
C ALA A 4 -3.34 -2.43 24.33
N VAL A 5 -2.46 -2.29 23.34
CA VAL A 5 -1.08 -1.78 23.53
C VAL A 5 -1.12 -0.37 24.12
N ALA A 6 -1.99 0.50 23.62
CA ALA A 6 -2.16 1.86 24.12
C ALA A 6 -2.63 1.91 25.58
N VAL A 7 -3.55 1.02 25.99
CA VAL A 7 -4.00 0.94 27.39
C VAL A 7 -2.89 0.44 28.31
N THR A 8 -2.09 -0.53 27.88
CA THR A 8 -0.93 -1.02 28.66
C THR A 8 0.12 0.08 28.80
N VAL A 9 0.43 0.77 27.71
CA VAL A 9 1.37 1.90 27.70
C VAL A 9 0.86 3.06 28.54
N SER A 10 -0.42 3.43 28.42
CA SER A 10 -1.00 4.55 29.18
C SER A 10 -0.93 4.32 30.68
N LYS A 11 -1.18 3.08 31.15
CA LYS A 11 -1.00 2.70 32.56
C LYS A 11 0.46 2.82 33.01
N ALA A 12 1.41 2.44 32.15
CA ALA A 12 2.83 2.46 32.49
C ALA A 12 3.42 3.88 32.59
N VAL A 13 2.90 4.83 31.80
CA VAL A 13 3.44 6.20 31.71
C VAL A 13 2.48 7.26 32.26
N SER A 14 1.41 6.83 32.94
CA SER A 14 0.31 7.68 33.40
C SER A 14 -0.18 8.64 32.30
N GLY A 15 -0.29 8.13 31.07
CA GLY A 15 -0.60 8.91 29.88
C GLY A 15 -2.10 9.11 29.68
N GLN A 16 -2.50 10.31 29.25
CA GLN A 16 -3.87 10.64 28.87
C GLN A 16 -4.09 10.35 27.39
N ILE A 17 -5.19 9.67 27.04
CA ILE A 17 -5.57 9.46 25.63
C ILE A 17 -6.04 10.80 25.06
N VAL A 18 -5.44 11.22 23.96
CA VAL A 18 -5.74 12.46 23.26
C VAL A 18 -6.04 12.19 21.79
N GLY A 19 -6.75 13.10 21.14
CA GLY A 19 -6.92 13.06 19.69
C GLY A 19 -5.56 13.20 19.00
N CYS A 20 -5.29 12.34 18.02
CA CYS A 20 -4.06 12.46 17.24
C CYS A 20 -4.08 13.75 16.40
N PRO A 21 -3.02 14.58 16.45
CA PRO A 21 -2.91 15.76 15.58
C PRO A 21 -3.10 15.40 14.10
N ALA A 22 -3.95 16.15 13.39
CA ALA A 22 -4.25 15.89 11.98
C ALA A 22 -3.02 16.00 11.04
N GLY A 23 -1.95 16.66 11.48
CA GLY A 23 -0.68 16.72 10.75
C GLY A 23 0.15 15.43 10.79
N LEU A 24 -0.18 14.48 11.68
CA LEU A 24 0.46 13.17 11.73
C LEU A 24 -0.27 12.24 10.76
N LYS A 25 0.43 11.73 9.75
CA LYS A 25 -0.08 10.71 8.81
C LYS A 25 -0.19 9.33 9.51
N VAL A 26 -1.04 9.25 10.51
CA VAL A 26 -1.29 8.04 11.31
C VAL A 26 -2.53 7.31 10.82
N SER A 27 -2.63 6.01 11.09
CA SER A 27 -3.80 5.24 10.68
C SER A 27 -5.05 5.67 11.45
N ALA A 28 -6.24 5.37 10.92
CA ALA A 28 -7.51 5.59 11.62
C ALA A 28 -7.63 4.76 12.93
N GLN A 29 -6.73 3.80 13.15
CA GLN A 29 -6.65 2.99 14.36
C GLN A 29 -5.54 3.45 15.32
N ALA A 30 -4.87 4.57 15.01
CA ALA A 30 -3.83 5.13 15.85
C ALA A 30 -4.42 5.75 17.11
N VAL A 31 -3.73 5.56 18.22
CA VAL A 31 -4.06 6.12 19.52
C VAL A 31 -2.89 6.99 19.99
N CYS A 32 -3.18 8.27 20.22
CA CYS A 32 -2.21 9.20 20.77
C CYS A 32 -2.39 9.32 22.28
N LEU A 33 -1.27 9.28 22.98
CA LEU A 33 -1.17 9.33 24.44
C LEU A 33 -0.24 10.48 24.81
N TYR A 34 -0.73 11.37 25.65
CA TYR A 34 0.05 12.45 26.20
C TYR A 34 0.53 12.11 27.60
N SER A 35 1.84 12.18 27.85
CA SER A 35 2.43 11.97 29.18
C SER A 35 3.24 13.19 29.60
N LYS A 36 3.06 13.60 30.86
CA LYS A 36 3.85 14.66 31.51
C LYS A 36 5.17 14.11 32.07
N GLN A 37 5.85 13.28 31.29
CA GLN A 37 7.14 12.72 31.63
C GLN A 37 8.13 12.95 30.50
N ALA A 38 9.40 13.11 30.84
CA ALA A 38 10.48 13.22 29.87
C ALA A 38 10.65 11.92 29.07
N ALA A 39 10.98 12.04 27.79
CA ALA A 39 11.21 10.89 26.89
C ALA A 39 12.21 9.86 27.44
N ALA A 40 13.20 10.30 28.22
CA ALA A 40 14.17 9.41 28.87
C ALA A 40 13.56 8.52 29.97
N ALA A 41 12.55 9.00 30.69
CA ALA A 41 11.83 8.22 31.71
C ALA A 41 10.74 7.32 31.09
N VAL A 42 10.11 7.80 30.02
CA VAL A 42 9.04 7.08 29.31
C VAL A 42 9.57 5.82 28.61
N ARG A 43 10.72 5.91 27.94
CA ARG A 43 11.31 4.79 27.16
C ARG A 43 11.47 3.48 27.95
N PRO A 44 12.10 3.46 29.15
CA PRO A 44 12.23 2.24 29.93
C PRO A 44 10.89 1.76 30.51
N ALA A 45 9.98 2.66 30.90
CA ALA A 45 8.66 2.31 31.41
C ALA A 45 7.81 1.60 30.35
N VAL A 46 7.78 2.12 29.13
CA VAL A 46 7.10 1.50 27.98
C VAL A 46 7.70 0.14 27.65
N ARG A 47 9.03 0.02 27.62
CA ARG A 47 9.70 -1.24 27.34
C ARG A 47 9.39 -2.29 28.41
N GLY A 48 9.44 -1.91 29.68
CA GLY A 48 9.09 -2.80 30.80
C GLY A 48 7.63 -3.27 30.74
N ALA A 49 6.70 -2.38 30.38
CA ALA A 49 5.29 -2.73 30.28
C ALA A 49 4.95 -3.65 29.09
N LEU A 50 5.69 -3.52 27.98
CA LEU A 50 5.50 -4.36 26.80
C LEU A 50 6.29 -5.66 26.86
N GLY A 51 7.37 -5.72 27.66
CA GLY A 51 8.13 -6.92 27.95
C GLY A 51 8.55 -7.69 26.69
N SER A 52 8.14 -8.96 26.61
CA SER A 52 8.48 -9.87 25.50
C SER A 52 7.81 -9.53 24.16
N LEU A 53 6.89 -8.57 24.13
CA LEU A 53 6.27 -8.08 22.91
C LEU A 53 7.19 -7.12 22.15
N VAL A 54 8.23 -6.59 22.79
CA VAL A 54 9.13 -5.63 22.15
C VAL A 54 10.03 -6.30 21.11
N LEU A 55 10.06 -5.73 19.90
CA LEU A 55 10.94 -6.11 18.80
C LEU A 55 12.18 -5.21 18.79
N GLY A 56 13.23 -5.64 19.48
CA GLY A 56 14.52 -4.93 19.50
C GLY A 56 14.54 -3.70 20.40
N ASP A 57 15.44 -2.75 20.12
CA ASP A 57 15.63 -1.55 20.92
C ASP A 57 14.96 -0.31 20.31
N TRP A 58 14.84 0.74 21.12
CA TRP A 58 14.33 2.02 20.66
C TRP A 58 15.22 2.57 19.56
N LYS A 59 14.63 2.83 18.38
CA LYS A 59 15.31 3.52 17.29
C LYS A 59 15.08 5.01 17.42
N THR A 60 16.14 5.76 17.67
CA THR A 60 16.09 7.22 17.78
C THR A 60 16.38 7.87 16.43
N SER A 61 15.56 8.84 16.05
CA SER A 61 15.76 9.68 14.85
C SER A 61 15.57 11.14 15.26
N GLY A 62 16.67 11.83 15.53
CA GLY A 62 16.64 13.16 16.17
C GLY A 62 16.07 13.06 17.59
N GLN A 63 15.04 13.86 17.88
CA GLN A 63 14.35 13.86 19.18
C GLN A 63 13.26 12.78 19.29
N ALA A 64 12.82 12.22 18.16
CA ALA A 64 11.80 11.18 18.16
C ALA A 64 12.43 9.79 18.35
N SER A 65 11.70 8.91 19.04
CA SER A 65 12.08 7.51 19.23
C SER A 65 10.95 6.61 18.72
N SER A 66 11.28 5.48 18.12
CA SER A 66 10.31 4.48 17.69
C SER A 66 10.64 3.10 18.26
N LEU A 67 9.60 2.36 18.61
CA LEU A 67 9.69 0.99 19.12
C LEU A 67 8.73 0.09 18.36
N LEU A 68 9.21 -1.07 17.96
CA LEU A 68 8.42 -2.07 17.29
C LEU A 68 7.82 -3.04 18.31
N VAL A 69 6.56 -3.43 18.14
CA VAL A 69 5.82 -4.28 19.07
C VAL A 69 5.15 -5.42 18.31
N ARG A 70 5.30 -6.66 18.79
CA ARG A 70 4.66 -7.86 18.24
C ARG A 70 3.18 -7.90 18.59
N ALA A 71 2.41 -8.54 17.71
CA ALA A 71 1.00 -8.85 17.98
C ALA A 71 0.82 -9.90 19.11
N GLY A 72 1.86 -10.68 19.41
CA GLY A 72 1.89 -11.70 20.46
C GLY A 72 3.29 -12.26 20.67
N ALA A 73 3.47 -13.10 21.69
CA ALA A 73 4.75 -13.76 21.97
C ALA A 73 5.18 -14.64 20.78
N GLY A 74 6.30 -14.28 20.13
CA GLY A 74 6.77 -14.94 18.90
C GLY A 74 5.98 -14.61 17.63
N GLY A 75 5.00 -13.69 17.69
CA GLY A 75 4.16 -13.30 16.56
C GLY A 75 4.77 -12.20 15.68
N PRO A 76 4.14 -11.92 14.52
CA PRO A 76 4.57 -10.85 13.61
C PRO A 76 4.44 -9.46 14.26
N LEU A 77 5.02 -8.45 13.61
CA LEU A 77 4.84 -7.04 13.99
C LEU A 77 3.34 -6.69 14.04
N GLY A 78 2.89 -6.16 15.17
CA GLY A 78 1.47 -5.82 15.41
C GLY A 78 1.22 -4.34 15.68
N ALA A 79 2.21 -3.62 16.22
CA ALA A 79 2.12 -2.19 16.49
C ALA A 79 3.49 -1.51 16.39
N TYR A 80 3.47 -0.20 16.12
CA TYR A 80 4.61 0.67 16.35
C TYR A 80 4.25 1.72 17.41
N VAL A 81 5.18 1.96 18.31
CA VAL A 81 5.09 3.01 19.32
C VAL A 81 6.09 4.08 18.93
N LEU A 82 5.58 5.21 18.47
CA LEU A 82 6.37 6.42 18.25
C LEU A 82 6.31 7.26 19.50
N LEU A 83 7.42 7.91 19.81
CA LEU A 83 7.59 8.76 20.97
C LEU A 83 8.20 10.06 20.46
N SER A 84 7.50 11.15 20.69
CA SER A 84 7.90 12.49 20.27
C SER A 84 7.85 13.41 21.49
N PRO A 85 8.99 13.94 21.95
CA PRO A 85 8.99 14.92 23.02
C PRO A 85 8.34 16.23 22.52
N VAL A 86 7.34 16.69 23.25
CA VAL A 86 6.65 17.97 23.02
C VAL A 86 7.39 19.09 23.78
N ALA A 87 7.87 18.78 24.99
CA ALA A 87 8.71 19.64 25.81
C ALA A 87 9.70 18.79 26.64
N ALA A 88 10.58 19.44 27.40
CA ALA A 88 11.61 18.75 28.20
C ALA A 88 11.02 17.70 29.18
N GLN A 89 9.78 17.91 29.65
CA GLN A 89 9.07 17.02 30.56
C GLN A 89 7.74 16.51 29.98
N GLU A 90 7.50 16.69 28.69
CA GLU A 90 6.21 16.35 28.06
C GLU A 90 6.47 15.53 26.81
N THR A 91 5.79 14.41 26.69
CA THR A 91 6.00 13.45 25.61
C THR A 91 4.67 13.02 25.03
N LEU A 92 4.56 13.10 23.71
CA LEU A 92 3.50 12.50 22.93
C LEU A 92 3.94 11.11 22.50
N LEU A 93 3.18 10.10 22.89
CA LEU A 93 3.31 8.74 22.39
C LEU A 93 2.22 8.50 21.37
N VAL A 94 2.58 7.92 20.24
CA VAL A 94 1.64 7.51 19.19
C VAL A 94 1.76 6.00 19.07
N VAL A 95 0.72 5.30 19.47
CA VAL A 95 0.60 3.86 19.28
C VAL A 95 -0.26 3.65 18.05
N ASP A 96 0.35 3.16 16.99
CA ASP A 96 -0.38 2.85 15.78
C ASP A 96 -0.32 1.34 15.54
N ALA A 97 -1.40 0.82 14.98
CA ALA A 97 -1.39 -0.53 14.49
C ALA A 97 -0.32 -0.58 13.40
N ALA A 98 0.61 -1.52 13.54
CA ALA A 98 1.47 -1.88 12.43
C ALA A 98 0.57 -2.61 11.45
N SER A 99 -0.15 -1.83 10.67
CA SER A 99 -0.47 -2.22 9.33
C SER A 99 0.88 -2.33 8.65
N ALA A 100 1.52 -3.50 8.76
CA ALA A 100 2.40 -3.89 7.68
C ALA A 100 1.58 -3.61 6.42
N PRO A 101 2.01 -2.75 5.49
CA PRO A 101 1.35 -2.67 4.19
C PRO A 101 1.39 -4.10 3.68
N ALA A 102 0.24 -4.81 3.77
CA ALA A 102 0.15 -6.26 3.93
C ALA A 102 1.34 -6.94 3.29
N ALA A 103 2.40 -7.22 4.08
CA ALA A 103 3.79 -7.30 3.61
C ALA A 103 3.83 -7.86 2.21
N SER A 104 3.85 -6.98 1.16
CA SER A 104 3.32 -7.28 -0.18
C SER A 104 3.42 -8.76 -0.42
N ALA A 105 2.40 -9.52 -0.02
CA ALA A 105 2.50 -10.97 -0.05
C ALA A 105 2.71 -11.20 -1.51
N LYS A 106 3.94 -11.58 -1.93
CA LYS A 106 4.35 -11.57 -3.34
C LYS A 106 3.15 -12.16 -4.03
N PRO A 107 2.33 -11.37 -4.77
CA PRO A 107 0.99 -11.82 -5.06
C PRO A 107 1.20 -13.15 -5.75
N ALA A 108 0.66 -14.23 -5.18
CA ALA A 108 0.71 -15.51 -5.83
C ALA A 108 0.17 -15.21 -7.22
N ALA A 109 1.08 -15.28 -8.18
CA ALA A 109 0.94 -14.61 -9.45
C ALA A 109 -0.44 -15.01 -9.97
N PRO A 110 -1.40 -14.07 -10.18
CA PRO A 110 -2.79 -14.45 -10.39
C PRO A 110 -2.85 -15.51 -11.48
N ALA A 111 -3.56 -16.62 -11.23
CA ALA A 111 -3.55 -17.76 -12.14
C ALA A 111 -3.72 -17.30 -13.60
N GLY A 112 -2.68 -17.49 -14.43
CA GLY A 112 -2.63 -16.99 -15.81
C GLY A 112 -1.63 -15.86 -16.12
N VAL A 113 -0.87 -15.34 -15.15
CA VAL A 113 0.28 -14.47 -15.46
C VAL A 113 1.50 -15.26 -15.89
N VAL A 114 2.19 -14.76 -16.91
CA VAL A 114 3.44 -15.34 -17.40
C VAL A 114 4.61 -14.73 -16.62
N LYS A 115 5.35 -15.57 -15.90
CA LYS A 115 6.52 -15.17 -15.11
C LYS A 115 7.55 -14.46 -15.98
N GLY A 116 8.07 -13.31 -15.52
CA GLY A 116 9.03 -12.50 -16.27
C GLY A 116 8.45 -11.56 -17.35
N GLN A 117 7.13 -11.55 -17.56
CA GLN A 117 6.49 -10.57 -18.45
C GLN A 117 6.09 -9.30 -17.70
N PRO A 118 6.19 -8.11 -18.31
CA PRO A 118 5.76 -6.87 -17.68
C PRO A 118 4.24 -6.70 -17.77
N TYR A 119 3.63 -6.47 -16.62
CA TYR A 119 2.20 -6.18 -16.45
C TYR A 119 2.01 -4.81 -15.79
N LEU A 120 0.83 -4.24 -15.97
CA LEU A 120 0.46 -2.93 -15.43
C LEU A 120 -0.89 -3.03 -14.75
N LEU A 121 -1.10 -2.22 -13.71
CA LEU A 121 -2.43 -2.09 -13.14
C LEU A 121 -3.25 -1.11 -13.98
N GLY A 122 -4.54 -1.41 -14.20
CA GLY A 122 -5.44 -0.52 -14.92
C GLY A 122 -5.54 0.87 -14.31
N ARG A 123 -5.32 1.00 -13.00
CA ARG A 123 -5.25 2.30 -12.30
C ARG A 123 -4.02 3.14 -12.68
N ASP A 124 -2.92 2.52 -13.08
CA ASP A 124 -1.71 3.24 -13.47
C ASP A 124 -1.86 3.87 -14.86
N LEU A 125 -2.85 3.39 -15.64
CA LEU A 125 -3.20 3.93 -16.94
C LEU A 125 -4.19 5.11 -16.86
N THR A 126 -4.54 5.55 -15.65
CA THR A 126 -5.46 6.68 -15.45
C THR A 126 -4.87 7.93 -16.09
N GLY A 127 -5.61 8.55 -17.01
CA GLY A 127 -5.17 9.71 -17.80
C GLY A 127 -4.92 9.41 -19.27
N VAL A 128 -4.60 8.15 -19.63
CA VAL A 128 -4.45 7.71 -21.03
C VAL A 128 -5.51 6.67 -21.43
N VAL A 129 -5.91 5.83 -20.49
CA VAL A 129 -6.91 4.78 -20.68
C VAL A 129 -7.89 4.84 -19.52
N ASN A 130 -9.17 5.02 -19.84
CA ASN A 130 -10.24 4.93 -18.86
C ASN A 130 -10.65 3.46 -18.69
N VAL A 131 -10.29 2.86 -17.55
CA VAL A 131 -10.60 1.47 -17.21
C VAL A 131 -11.85 1.42 -16.34
N VAL A 132 -12.92 0.86 -16.89
CA VAL A 132 -14.21 0.68 -16.21
C VAL A 132 -14.43 -0.79 -15.91
N SER A 133 -14.60 -1.15 -14.63
CA SER A 133 -14.98 -2.52 -14.26
C SER A 133 -16.46 -2.74 -14.56
N LEU A 134 -16.77 -3.81 -15.31
CA LEU A 134 -18.15 -4.21 -15.64
C LEU A 134 -18.67 -5.31 -14.70
N GLY A 135 -17.86 -5.76 -13.73
CA GLY A 135 -18.18 -6.92 -12.88
C GLY A 135 -17.89 -8.25 -13.56
N GLY A 136 -17.87 -9.33 -12.78
CA GLY A 136 -17.63 -10.70 -13.29
C GLY A 136 -16.26 -10.90 -13.97
N GLY A 137 -15.24 -10.10 -13.60
CA GLY A 137 -13.90 -10.16 -14.21
C GLY A 137 -13.81 -9.47 -15.58
N LYS A 138 -14.85 -8.76 -16.02
CA LYS A 138 -14.86 -8.00 -17.28
C LYS A 138 -14.49 -6.54 -17.03
N PHE A 139 -13.64 -6.00 -17.89
CA PHE A 139 -13.18 -4.62 -17.82
C PHE A 139 -13.28 -3.97 -19.20
N ARG A 140 -13.77 -2.75 -19.27
CA ARG A 140 -13.84 -1.94 -20.48
C ARG A 140 -12.75 -0.87 -20.44
N LEU A 141 -11.85 -0.90 -21.40
CA LEU A 141 -10.79 0.06 -21.58
C LEU A 141 -11.20 1.02 -22.70
N ASN A 142 -11.35 2.29 -22.37
CA ASN A 142 -11.64 3.34 -23.35
C ASN A 142 -10.40 4.22 -23.50
N VAL A 143 -9.94 4.42 -24.72
CA VAL A 143 -8.85 5.33 -25.07
C VAL A 143 -9.46 6.49 -25.87
N ALA A 144 -8.97 7.70 -25.64
CA ALA A 144 -9.44 8.87 -26.37
C ALA A 144 -9.16 8.71 -27.87
N GLY A 145 -10.20 8.85 -28.71
CA GLY A 145 -10.08 8.69 -30.17
C GLY A 145 -10.09 7.25 -30.68
N GLU A 146 -10.21 6.26 -29.78
CA GLU A 146 -10.19 4.83 -30.11
C GLU A 146 -11.49 4.13 -29.69
N THR A 147 -11.76 2.97 -30.30
CA THR A 147 -12.92 2.16 -29.92
C THR A 147 -12.65 1.41 -28.62
N ALA A 148 -13.65 1.37 -27.74
CA ALA A 148 -13.55 0.70 -26.45
C ALA A 148 -13.21 -0.79 -26.61
N LEU A 149 -12.22 -1.25 -25.85
CA LEU A 149 -11.83 -2.65 -25.77
C LEU A 149 -12.36 -3.26 -24.48
N THR A 150 -13.21 -4.28 -24.59
CA THR A 150 -13.69 -5.06 -23.45
C THR A 150 -12.82 -6.29 -23.29
N VAL A 151 -12.15 -6.41 -22.16
CA VAL A 151 -11.28 -7.54 -21.83
C VAL A 151 -11.91 -8.34 -20.70
N THR A 152 -11.73 -9.65 -20.75
CA THR A 152 -12.15 -10.55 -19.65
C THR A 152 -10.90 -11.13 -19.02
N ALA A 153 -10.76 -10.95 -17.71
CA ALA A 153 -9.64 -11.54 -16.98
C ALA A 153 -9.65 -13.08 -17.16
N GLY A 154 -8.48 -13.64 -17.47
CA GLY A 154 -8.30 -15.05 -17.79
C GLY A 154 -8.57 -15.43 -19.26
N GLN A 155 -8.92 -14.48 -20.13
CA GLN A 155 -9.21 -14.74 -21.55
C GLN A 155 -8.26 -13.95 -22.46
N LYS A 156 -7.65 -14.60 -23.46
CA LYS A 156 -6.85 -13.90 -24.47
C LYS A 156 -7.71 -13.10 -25.43
N THR A 157 -8.97 -13.45 -25.58
CA THR A 157 -9.89 -12.75 -26.46
C THR A 157 -10.44 -11.50 -25.76
N ALA A 158 -10.19 -10.35 -26.37
CA ALA A 158 -10.83 -9.10 -26.07
C ALA A 158 -11.89 -8.79 -27.13
N VAL A 159 -12.87 -7.97 -26.82
CA VAL A 159 -13.95 -7.56 -27.72
C VAL A 159 -13.81 -6.08 -27.99
N ARG A 160 -13.62 -5.70 -29.24
CA ARG A 160 -13.65 -4.30 -29.72
C ARG A 160 -14.94 -4.10 -30.51
N ALA A 161 -15.43 -2.87 -30.64
CA ALA A 161 -16.69 -2.57 -31.32
C ALA A 161 -16.82 -3.14 -32.76
N GLY A 162 -15.71 -3.53 -33.40
CA GLY A 162 -15.67 -4.18 -34.72
C GLY A 162 -15.36 -5.69 -34.73
N GLY A 163 -15.25 -6.36 -33.57
CA GLY A 163 -15.00 -7.81 -33.51
C GLY A 163 -14.09 -8.25 -32.35
N ASN A 164 -13.76 -9.54 -32.34
CA ASN A 164 -12.85 -10.13 -31.37
C ASN A 164 -11.39 -9.80 -31.72
N VAL A 165 -10.63 -9.35 -30.73
CA VAL A 165 -9.21 -9.03 -30.81
C VAL A 165 -8.46 -10.02 -29.93
N GLU A 166 -7.50 -10.75 -30.50
CA GLU A 166 -6.67 -11.66 -29.73
C GLU A 166 -5.50 -10.93 -29.08
N LEU A 167 -5.42 -10.98 -27.76
CA LEU A 167 -4.32 -10.43 -26.98
C LEU A 167 -3.16 -11.43 -26.94
N PRO A 168 -1.91 -10.96 -27.03
CA PRO A 168 -0.74 -11.83 -26.93
C PRO A 168 -0.63 -12.53 -25.57
N LEU A 169 -1.15 -11.88 -24.52
CA LEU A 169 -1.14 -12.34 -23.15
C LEU A 169 -2.51 -12.18 -22.52
N THR A 170 -2.84 -13.08 -21.59
CA THR A 170 -4.09 -13.03 -20.83
C THR A 170 -4.03 -11.88 -19.82
N PRO A 171 -4.98 -10.93 -19.87
CA PRO A 171 -5.21 -10.02 -18.76
C PRO A 171 -5.70 -10.81 -17.56
N VAL A 172 -5.37 -10.32 -16.37
CA VAL A 172 -5.68 -10.96 -15.10
C VAL A 172 -6.29 -9.92 -14.16
N THR A 173 -6.84 -10.37 -13.05
CA THR A 173 -7.41 -9.50 -12.02
C THR A 173 -6.92 -9.95 -10.66
N ASP A 174 -6.66 -9.00 -9.76
CA ASP A 174 -6.39 -9.29 -8.34
C ASP A 174 -7.69 -9.40 -7.51
N GLY A 175 -8.84 -9.43 -8.19
CA GLY A 175 -10.17 -9.42 -7.57
C GLY A 175 -10.79 -8.02 -7.50
N LYS A 176 -10.00 -6.95 -7.62
CA LYS A 176 -10.49 -5.57 -7.59
C LYS A 176 -9.97 -4.72 -8.76
N ASN A 177 -8.77 -4.99 -9.25
CA ASN A 177 -8.05 -4.23 -10.25
C ASN A 177 -7.71 -5.13 -11.44
N LEU A 178 -7.89 -4.59 -12.63
CA LEU A 178 -7.35 -5.17 -13.84
C LEU A 178 -5.82 -5.10 -13.79
N ILE A 179 -5.18 -6.24 -14.05
CA ILE A 179 -3.76 -6.36 -14.32
C ILE A 179 -3.63 -6.68 -15.81
N PHE A 180 -3.15 -5.73 -16.59
CA PHE A 180 -3.12 -5.79 -18.03
C PHE A 180 -1.67 -5.95 -18.55
N PRO A 181 -1.39 -6.88 -19.47
CA PRO A 181 -0.05 -7.05 -20.02
C PRO A 181 0.35 -5.85 -20.88
N VAL A 182 1.59 -5.38 -20.73
CA VAL A 182 2.14 -4.27 -21.54
C VAL A 182 2.04 -4.58 -23.03
N ALA A 183 2.30 -5.83 -23.42
CA ALA A 183 2.19 -6.27 -24.81
C ALA A 183 0.79 -6.09 -25.41
N GLY A 184 -0.26 -6.12 -24.57
CA GLY A 184 -1.64 -5.89 -24.99
C GLY A 184 -1.98 -4.41 -25.24
N LEU A 185 -1.17 -3.47 -24.74
CA LEU A 185 -1.42 -2.03 -24.94
C LEU A 185 -1.32 -1.62 -26.41
N ARG A 186 -0.51 -2.34 -27.19
CA ARG A 186 -0.44 -2.15 -28.65
C ARG A 186 -1.79 -2.45 -29.33
N ALA A 187 -2.57 -3.39 -28.79
CA ALA A 187 -3.92 -3.67 -29.29
C ALA A 187 -4.94 -2.57 -28.92
N LEU A 188 -4.59 -1.65 -28.02
CA LEU A 188 -5.35 -0.44 -27.70
C LEU A 188 -4.94 0.76 -28.59
N GLY A 189 -3.92 0.61 -29.44
CA GLY A 189 -3.34 1.72 -30.20
C GLY A 189 -2.30 2.53 -29.41
N CYS A 190 -1.90 2.07 -28.23
CA CYS A 190 -0.92 2.75 -27.41
C CYS A 190 0.51 2.35 -27.79
N THR A 191 1.43 3.32 -27.73
CA THR A 191 2.87 3.09 -27.83
C THR A 191 3.48 3.01 -26.44
N VAL A 192 4.51 2.17 -26.30
CA VAL A 192 5.23 1.96 -25.04
C VAL A 192 6.69 2.29 -25.31
N SER A 193 7.26 3.17 -24.48
CA SER A 193 8.66 3.58 -24.55
C SER A 193 9.34 3.30 -23.21
N ASP A 194 10.48 2.63 -23.26
CA ASP A 194 11.32 2.39 -22.08
C ASP A 194 12.00 3.68 -21.63
N ASN A 195 11.93 3.97 -20.33
CA ASN A 195 12.63 5.07 -19.70
C ASN A 195 13.46 4.55 -18.52
N ALA A 196 14.47 5.32 -18.09
CA ALA A 196 15.34 4.93 -16.98
C ALA A 196 14.54 4.74 -15.67
N GLY A 197 14.10 3.50 -15.41
CA GLY A 197 13.36 3.10 -14.21
C GLY A 197 11.85 2.90 -14.36
N GLY A 198 11.27 3.03 -15.57
CA GLY A 198 9.84 2.89 -15.85
C GLY A 198 9.50 2.79 -17.34
N LEU A 199 8.21 2.72 -17.66
CA LEU A 199 7.65 2.73 -19.00
C LEU A 199 6.80 3.98 -19.20
N THR A 200 6.96 4.67 -20.32
CA THR A 200 5.98 5.68 -20.75
C THR A 200 5.02 5.06 -21.74
N ILE A 201 3.73 5.24 -21.49
CA ILE A 201 2.65 4.76 -22.34
C ILE A 201 2.00 5.99 -22.93
N ALA A 202 2.02 6.10 -24.26
CA ALA A 202 1.29 7.12 -24.97
C ALA A 202 0.13 6.48 -25.72
N CYS A 203 -1.09 6.98 -25.47
CA CYS A 203 -2.30 6.53 -26.14
C CYS A 203 -2.96 7.77 -26.75
N GLY A 204 -2.81 7.97 -28.06
CA GLY A 204 -3.26 9.21 -28.71
C GLY A 204 -2.42 10.42 -28.28
N PRO A 205 -3.04 11.58 -27.93
CA PRO A 205 -2.31 12.78 -27.54
C PRO A 205 -1.77 12.73 -26.10
N ASP A 206 -2.26 11.79 -25.29
CA ASP A 206 -1.95 11.70 -23.86
C ASP A 206 -0.85 10.66 -23.60
N SER A 207 0.03 10.94 -22.63
CA SER A 207 1.05 10.00 -22.19
C SER A 207 1.18 9.96 -20.67
N VAL A 208 1.50 8.78 -20.14
CA VAL A 208 1.70 8.55 -18.69
C VAL A 208 2.96 7.73 -18.45
N GLY A 209 3.73 8.13 -17.44
CA GLY A 209 4.86 7.34 -16.93
C GLY A 209 4.40 6.38 -15.86
N VAL A 210 4.64 5.09 -16.05
CA VAL A 210 4.23 4.02 -15.13
C VAL A 210 5.39 3.08 -14.84
N LYS A 211 5.31 2.37 -13.71
CA LYS A 211 6.30 1.35 -13.36
C LYS A 211 5.69 -0.04 -13.56
N PRO A 212 6.19 -0.87 -14.50
CA PRO A 212 5.66 -2.20 -14.70
C PRO A 212 5.89 -3.11 -13.51
N ILE A 213 4.94 -4.00 -13.27
CA ILE A 213 5.02 -5.12 -12.35
C ILE A 213 5.53 -6.32 -13.15
N VAL A 214 6.65 -6.89 -12.71
CA VAL A 214 7.19 -8.14 -13.26
C VAL A 214 7.01 -9.21 -12.19
N PHE A 215 6.28 -10.29 -12.53
CA PHE A 215 5.98 -11.40 -11.61
C PHE A 215 7.09 -12.45 -11.56
#